data_AF-A0A534RLW1-F1
#
_entry.id   AF-A0A534RLW1-F1
#
_cell.length_a   1.000
_cell.length_b   1.000
_cell.length_c   1.000
_cell.angle_alpha   90.00
_cell.angle_beta   90.00
_cell.angle_gamma   90.00
#
_symmetry.space_group_name_H-M   'P 1'
#
loop_
_entity.id
_entity.type
_entity.pdbx_description
1 polymer ?
#
loop_
_entity_poly.entity_id
_entity_poly.type
_entity_poly.pdbx_seq_one_letter_code
_entity_poly.pdbx_strand_id
1 'polypeptide(L)'
;MGLTFVIAVEFMKGNAEGKYSITANALAPAGMTRMVGTIPGMEGRPVPPEMNPELNGPIVAFLASDRAAHVNGQVFGRRGYAYTLFQTPKPLAALYKEGGMSAEEIARNFDAAFTEHLSVPGIPQTAAMKQAQAAAAAKK
;
A
#
# COMPACT_ATOMS: atom_id res chain seq x y z
N MET A 1 6.14 17.67 -7.92
CA MET A 1 5.74 16.49 -8.71
C MET A 1 6.48 15.27 -8.17
N GLY A 2 5.76 14.30 -7.58
CA GLY A 2 6.36 13.13 -6.94
C GLY A 2 6.61 12.00 -7.94
N LEU A 3 7.88 11.58 -8.04
CA LEU A 3 8.47 10.74 -9.08
C LEU A 3 7.98 9.28 -9.19
N THR A 4 6.98 8.85 -8.41
CA THR A 4 6.44 7.47 -8.50
C THR A 4 5.11 7.39 -9.26
N PHE A 5 4.37 8.49 -9.40
CA PHE A 5 3.05 8.50 -10.07
C PHE A 5 3.07 9.00 -11.53
N VAL A 6 4.20 9.50 -12.01
CA VAL A 6 4.30 10.20 -13.30
C VAL A 6 4.01 9.26 -14.49
N ILE A 7 4.51 8.01 -14.46
CA ILE A 7 4.37 7.09 -15.60
C ILE A 7 2.91 6.58 -15.77
N ALA A 8 2.14 6.44 -14.69
CA ALA A 8 0.76 5.95 -14.78
C ALA A 8 -0.22 7.00 -15.34
N VAL A 9 0.10 8.29 -15.20
CA VAL A 9 -0.74 9.38 -15.71
C VAL A 9 -0.47 9.62 -17.20
N GLU A 10 0.78 9.50 -17.67
CA GLU A 10 1.14 9.82 -19.07
C GLU A 10 0.57 8.86 -20.14
N PHE A 11 0.11 7.66 -19.77
CA PHE A 11 -0.40 6.65 -20.73
C PHE A 11 -1.88 6.27 -20.52
N MET A 12 -2.64 7.09 -19.79
CA MET A 12 -4.05 6.78 -19.53
C MET A 12 -4.92 7.04 -20.76
N LYS A 13 -5.82 6.09 -21.09
CA LYS A 13 -6.86 6.31 -22.09
C LYS A 13 -7.79 7.44 -21.63
N GLY A 14 -7.77 8.59 -22.31
CA GLY A 14 -8.76 9.66 -22.12
C GLY A 14 -8.31 10.88 -21.31
N ASN A 15 -7.04 11.00 -20.92
CA ASN A 15 -6.46 12.33 -20.69
C ASN A 15 -5.83 12.83 -22.01
N ALA A 16 -5.89 14.14 -22.24
CA ALA A 16 -5.62 14.76 -23.55
C ALA A 16 -4.20 14.56 -24.13
N GLU A 17 -3.31 13.86 -23.43
CA GLU A 17 -1.88 13.74 -23.74
C GLU A 17 -1.38 12.29 -23.90
N GLY A 18 -2.19 11.28 -23.59
CA GLY A 18 -1.79 9.87 -23.64
C GLY A 18 -1.86 9.27 -25.05
N LYS A 19 -0.72 9.16 -25.74
CA LYS A 19 -0.61 8.54 -27.08
C LYS A 19 -0.92 7.03 -27.11
N TYR A 20 -0.94 6.35 -25.95
CA TYR A 20 -1.14 4.91 -25.84
C TYR A 20 -2.22 4.60 -24.80
N SER A 21 -3.04 3.58 -25.05
CA SER A 21 -4.11 3.13 -24.14
C SER A 21 -3.59 2.02 -23.21
N ILE A 22 -2.69 2.34 -22.29
CA ILE A 22 -2.09 1.36 -21.37
C ILE A 22 -2.56 1.64 -19.94
N THR A 23 -3.01 0.62 -19.22
CA THR A 23 -3.32 0.72 -17.79
C THR A 23 -2.19 0.12 -16.97
N ALA A 24 -1.88 0.76 -15.83
CA ALA A 24 -0.88 0.30 -14.87
C ALA A 24 -1.48 0.33 -13.46
N ASN A 25 -1.46 -0.81 -12.78
CA ASN A 25 -1.98 -0.97 -11.42
C ASN A 25 -0.98 -1.80 -10.59
N ALA A 26 -1.09 -1.72 -9.26
CA ALA A 26 -0.28 -2.50 -8.33
C ALA A 26 -1.16 -3.44 -7.50
N LEU A 27 -0.60 -4.59 -7.13
CA LEU A 27 -1.21 -5.55 -6.22
C LEU A 27 -0.24 -5.80 -5.05
N ALA A 28 -0.74 -5.71 -3.83
CA ALA A 28 -0.12 -6.20 -2.61
C ALA A 28 -0.65 -7.63 -2.37
N PRO A 29 0.05 -8.68 -2.85
CA PRO A 29 -0.44 -10.04 -2.77
C PRO A 29 -0.29 -10.61 -1.36
N ALA A 30 -1.07 -11.64 -1.06
CA ALA A 30 -0.85 -12.49 0.10
C ALA A 30 -0.94 -13.95 -0.30
N GLY A 31 -0.09 -14.77 0.31
CA GLY A 31 -0.16 -16.20 0.17
C GLY A 31 1.03 -16.87 0.87
N MET A 32 0.87 -18.13 1.24
CA MET A 32 1.98 -18.94 1.71
C MET A 32 2.69 -19.54 0.51
N THR A 33 3.91 -19.09 0.26
CA THR A 33 4.82 -19.66 -0.73
C THR A 33 6.07 -20.18 -0.04
N ARG A 34 6.92 -20.92 -0.75
CA ARG A 34 8.23 -21.34 -0.25
C ARG A 34 9.06 -20.18 0.32
N MET A 35 8.99 -18.99 -0.29
CA MET A 35 9.68 -17.78 0.19
C MET A 35 9.05 -17.22 1.47
N VAL A 36 7.73 -17.27 1.61
CA VAL A 36 7.05 -16.83 2.85
C VAL A 36 7.31 -17.82 4.00
N GLY A 37 7.46 -19.11 3.67
CA GLY A 37 7.79 -20.15 4.64
C GLY A 37 9.20 -20.03 5.25
N THR A 38 10.11 -19.25 4.66
CA THR A 38 11.43 -18.96 5.25
C THR A 38 11.43 -17.75 6.19
N ILE A 39 10.28 -17.10 6.38
CA ILE A 39 10.16 -15.99 7.32
C ILE A 39 10.13 -16.55 8.75
N PRO A 40 11.01 -16.07 9.66
CA PRO A 40 11.05 -16.52 11.04
C PRO A 40 9.67 -16.47 11.71
N GLY A 41 9.24 -17.59 12.29
CA GLY A 41 7.96 -17.74 12.97
C GLY A 41 6.83 -18.28 12.09
N MET A 42 7.09 -18.57 10.81
CA MET A 42 6.14 -19.22 9.91
C MET A 42 6.43 -20.71 9.71
N GLU A 43 7.56 -21.21 10.22
CA GLU A 43 7.99 -22.60 10.06
C GLU A 43 7.00 -23.57 10.73
N GLY A 44 6.64 -24.64 10.02
CA GLY A 44 5.81 -25.73 10.55
C GLY A 44 4.36 -25.37 10.87
N ARG A 45 3.90 -24.16 10.53
CA ARG A 45 2.49 -23.77 10.73
C ARG A 45 1.60 -24.36 9.64
N PRO A 46 0.42 -24.90 9.99
CA PRO A 46 -0.55 -25.31 8.99
C PRO A 46 -0.94 -24.09 8.16
N VAL A 47 -0.93 -24.26 6.83
CA VAL A 47 -1.26 -23.19 5.90
C VAL A 47 -2.78 -23.04 5.86
N PRO A 48 -3.34 -21.90 6.29
CA PRO A 48 -4.77 -21.67 6.19
C PRO A 48 -5.21 -21.65 4.71
N PRO A 49 -6.40 -22.18 4.35
CA PRO A 49 -6.87 -22.18 2.96
C PRO A 49 -6.91 -20.77 2.34
N GLU A 50 -7.19 -19.75 3.15
CA GLU A 50 -7.19 -18.35 2.74
C GLU A 50 -5.78 -17.78 2.48
N MET A 51 -4.72 -18.52 2.77
CA MET A 51 -3.35 -18.21 2.36
C MET A 51 -2.94 -18.91 1.06
N ASN A 52 -3.86 -19.55 0.34
CA ASN A 52 -3.55 -20.09 -0.99
C ASN A 52 -3.10 -18.98 -1.97
N PRO A 53 -1.87 -19.05 -2.54
CA PRO A 53 -1.37 -18.07 -3.51
C PRO A 53 -2.21 -17.95 -4.78
N GLU A 54 -2.90 -19.00 -5.20
CA GLU A 54 -3.75 -19.01 -6.41
C GLU A 54 -4.90 -17.99 -6.32
N LEU A 55 -5.31 -17.64 -5.10
CA LEU A 55 -6.37 -16.66 -4.85
C LEU A 55 -5.97 -15.22 -5.23
N ASN A 56 -4.72 -14.97 -5.64
CA ASN A 56 -4.32 -13.70 -6.25
C ASN A 56 -4.65 -13.65 -7.77
N GLY A 57 -4.77 -14.80 -8.42
CA GLY A 57 -4.97 -14.90 -9.88
C GLY A 57 -6.22 -14.19 -10.41
N PRO A 58 -7.40 -14.32 -9.79
CA PRO A 58 -8.63 -13.75 -10.35
C PRO A 58 -8.59 -12.23 -10.56
N ILE A 59 -8.04 -11.46 -9.61
CA ILE A 59 -7.94 -10.00 -9.78
C ILE A 59 -6.93 -9.62 -10.86
N VAL A 60 -5.82 -10.36 -10.99
CA VAL A 60 -4.84 -10.14 -12.05
C VAL A 60 -5.47 -10.43 -13.43
N ALA A 61 -6.21 -11.53 -13.56
CA ALA A 61 -6.94 -11.86 -14.78
C ALA A 61 -8.00 -10.81 -15.15
N PHE A 62 -8.70 -10.25 -14.16
CA PHE A 62 -9.62 -9.13 -14.37
C PHE A 62 -8.89 -7.88 -14.88
N LEU A 63 -7.82 -7.47 -14.20
CA LEU A 63 -7.04 -6.28 -14.55
C LEU A 63 -6.37 -6.39 -15.93
N ALA A 64 -6.05 -7.61 -16.37
CA ALA A 64 -5.51 -7.89 -17.71
C ALA A 64 -6.59 -7.99 -18.80
N SER A 65 -7.87 -7.95 -18.45
CA SER A 65 -8.98 -8.06 -19.40
C SER A 65 -9.47 -6.70 -19.91
N ASP A 66 -10.12 -6.68 -21.06
CA ASP A 66 -10.75 -5.46 -21.62
C ASP A 66 -11.76 -4.80 -20.67
N ARG A 67 -12.37 -5.59 -19.78
CA ARG A 67 -13.33 -5.06 -18.79
C ARG A 67 -12.68 -4.10 -17.79
N ALA A 68 -11.37 -4.21 -17.57
CA ALA A 68 -10.61 -3.34 -16.68
C ALA A 68 -9.93 -2.16 -17.42
N ALA A 69 -10.30 -1.88 -18.68
CA ALA A 69 -9.69 -0.79 -19.46
C ALA A 69 -9.83 0.62 -18.84
N HIS A 70 -10.74 0.78 -17.87
CA HIS A 70 -10.96 2.03 -17.12
C HIS A 70 -10.22 2.07 -15.77
N VAL A 71 -9.58 0.98 -15.36
CA VAL A 71 -8.91 0.86 -14.06
C VAL A 71 -7.43 1.17 -14.23
N ASN A 72 -6.99 2.33 -13.72
CA ASN A 72 -5.61 2.79 -13.86
C ASN A 72 -5.11 3.49 -12.59
N GLY A 73 -3.82 3.34 -12.29
CA GLY A 73 -3.15 4.00 -11.16
C GLY A 73 -3.62 3.54 -9.79
N GLN A 74 -4.26 2.37 -9.70
CA GLN A 74 -4.83 1.85 -8.46
C GLN A 74 -3.87 0.86 -7.78
N VAL A 75 -3.96 0.81 -6.44
CA VAL A 75 -3.24 -0.17 -5.63
C VAL A 75 -4.27 -1.08 -4.95
N PHE A 76 -4.22 -2.36 -5.25
CA PHE A 76 -5.09 -3.38 -4.67
C PHE A 76 -4.33 -4.20 -3.63
N GLY A 77 -5.02 -4.76 -2.65
CA GLY A 77 -4.49 -5.74 -1.72
C GLY A 77 -5.33 -6.99 -1.73
N ARG A 78 -4.69 -8.14 -1.55
CA ARG A 78 -5.38 -9.42 -1.34
C ARG A 78 -5.04 -9.91 0.05
N ARG A 79 -6.06 -10.13 0.89
CA ARG A 79 -5.89 -10.74 2.22
C ARG A 79 -7.08 -11.63 2.56
N GLY A 80 -6.80 -12.87 2.95
CA GLY A 80 -7.85 -13.86 3.13
C GLY A 80 -8.67 -14.02 1.84
N TYR A 81 -9.99 -13.97 1.94
CA TYR A 81 -10.88 -14.03 0.77
C TYR A 81 -11.29 -12.65 0.22
N ALA A 82 -10.68 -11.56 0.70
CA ALA A 82 -11.07 -10.20 0.34
C ALA A 82 -10.02 -9.50 -0.52
N TYR A 83 -10.52 -8.63 -1.40
CA TYR A 83 -9.73 -7.62 -2.09
C TYR A 83 -9.96 -6.26 -1.43
N THR A 84 -8.91 -5.46 -1.30
CA THR A 84 -8.95 -4.11 -0.74
C THR A 84 -8.41 -3.13 -1.77
N LEU A 85 -9.08 -2.00 -1.98
CA LEU A 85 -8.52 -0.89 -2.74
C LEU A 85 -7.86 0.07 -1.75
N PHE A 86 -6.58 0.36 -1.95
CA PHE A 86 -5.87 1.34 -1.16
C PHE A 86 -6.08 2.75 -1.72
N GLN A 87 -6.14 3.71 -0.82
CA GLN A 87 -6.27 5.11 -1.20
C GLN A 87 -4.99 5.58 -1.91
N THR A 88 -5.14 6.29 -3.03
CA THR A 88 -4.07 7.08 -3.64
C THR A 88 -3.53 8.09 -2.62
N PRO A 89 -2.20 8.32 -2.54
CA PRO A 89 -1.64 9.34 -1.66
C PRO A 89 -2.35 10.69 -1.87
N LYS A 90 -2.78 11.29 -0.77
CA LYS A 90 -3.40 12.63 -0.75
C LYS A 90 -2.49 13.56 0.05
N PRO A 91 -2.29 14.82 -0.39
CA PRO A 91 -1.63 15.82 0.45
C PRO A 91 -2.38 15.94 1.78
N LEU A 92 -1.68 15.76 2.90
CA LEU A 92 -2.28 15.83 4.25
C LEU A 92 -2.06 17.20 4.90
N ALA A 93 -0.88 17.77 4.70
CA ALA A 93 -0.52 19.10 5.17
C ALA A 93 0.59 19.67 4.28
N ALA A 94 0.82 20.99 4.37
CA ALA A 94 1.87 21.68 3.63
C ALA A 94 2.46 22.81 4.45
N LEU A 95 3.76 23.05 4.26
CA LEU A 95 4.42 24.30 4.64
C LEU A 95 4.59 25.15 3.39
N TYR A 96 4.28 26.43 3.49
CA TYR A 96 4.39 27.38 2.38
C TYR A 96 5.15 28.63 2.81
N LYS A 97 6.09 29.07 1.97
CA LYS A 97 6.74 30.37 2.06
C LYS A 97 7.15 30.81 0.66
N GLU A 98 6.73 32.01 0.27
CA GLU A 98 7.13 32.63 -0.99
C GLU A 98 8.67 32.73 -1.06
N GLY A 99 9.27 32.30 -2.17
CA GLY A 99 10.73 32.28 -2.34
C GLY A 99 11.47 31.15 -1.61
N GLY A 100 10.77 30.24 -0.92
CA GLY A 100 11.34 29.06 -0.27
C GLY A 100 11.67 29.24 1.22
N MET A 101 11.85 28.11 1.92
CA MET A 101 12.24 28.06 3.33
C MET A 101 13.69 27.60 3.48
N SER A 102 14.41 28.17 4.46
CA SER A 102 15.67 27.60 4.92
C SER A 102 15.45 26.31 5.72
N ALA A 103 16.51 25.52 5.92
CA ALA A 103 16.44 24.30 6.72
C ALA A 103 16.02 24.60 8.17
N GLU A 104 16.50 25.71 8.74
CA GLU A 104 16.14 26.17 10.09
C GLU A 104 14.66 26.57 10.17
N GLU A 105 14.12 27.20 9.13
CA GLU A 105 12.70 27.55 9.06
C GLU A 105 11.81 26.31 8.97
N ILE A 106 12.23 25.30 8.21
CA ILE A 106 11.52 24.02 8.17
C ILE A 106 11.55 23.38 9.56
N ALA A 107 12.73 23.23 10.18
CA ALA A 107 12.87 22.59 11.49
C ALA A 107 12.02 23.28 12.56
N ARG A 108 11.96 24.63 12.56
CA ARG A 108 11.13 25.40 13.50
C ARG A 108 9.62 25.17 13.32
N ASN A 109 9.15 24.97 12.09
CA ASN A 109 7.72 24.87 11.78
C ASN A 109 7.24 23.44 11.54
N PHE A 110 8.14 22.46 11.47
CA PHE A 110 7.86 21.09 11.06
C PHE A 110 6.83 20.43 11.97
N ASP A 111 7.07 20.44 13.28
CA ASP A 111 6.22 19.72 14.22
C ASP A 111 4.81 20.31 14.27
N ALA A 112 4.70 21.64 14.18
CA ALA A 112 3.42 22.34 14.13
C ALA A 112 2.62 21.99 12.87
N ALA A 113 3.29 21.76 11.74
CA ALA A 113 2.62 21.49 10.47
C ALA A 113 2.35 20.00 10.21
N PHE A 114 3.19 19.10 10.72
CA PHE A 114 3.20 17.71 10.27
C PHE A 114 3.00 16.66 11.35
N THR A 115 3.29 16.93 12.63
CA THR A 115 3.29 15.89 13.69
C THR A 115 1.99 15.09 13.75
N GLU A 116 0.83 15.74 13.65
CA GLU A 116 -0.48 15.05 13.69
C GLU A 116 -0.73 14.15 12.47
N HIS A 117 0.00 14.37 11.37
CA HIS A 117 -0.14 13.64 10.12
C HIS A 117 0.94 12.57 9.90
N LEU A 118 1.99 12.54 10.75
CA LEU A 118 3.05 11.56 10.64
C LEU A 118 2.53 10.17 10.98
N SER A 119 2.56 9.28 10.00
CA SER A 119 2.23 7.87 10.19
C SER A 119 3.48 7.10 10.62
N VAL A 120 3.40 6.37 11.73
CA VAL A 120 4.47 5.45 12.15
C VAL A 120 4.51 4.26 11.18
N PRO A 121 5.66 3.94 10.55
CA PRO A 121 5.76 2.79 9.67
C PRO A 121 5.46 1.48 10.41
N GLY A 122 4.56 0.67 9.84
CA GLY A 122 4.18 -0.64 10.37
C GLY A 122 2.66 -0.82 10.50
N ILE A 123 2.22 -2.03 10.85
CA ILE A 123 0.83 -2.26 11.26
C ILE A 123 0.69 -1.60 12.64
N PRO A 124 -0.18 -0.59 12.83
CA PRO A 124 -0.40 0.01 14.13
C PRO A 124 -0.78 -1.11 15.11
N GLN A 125 0.02 -1.30 16.16
CA GLN A 125 -0.31 -2.28 17.18
C GLN A 125 -1.54 -1.78 17.93
N THR A 126 -2.70 -2.35 17.61
CA THR A 126 -3.92 -2.11 18.38
C THR A 126 -3.72 -2.62 19.79
N ALA A 127 -4.42 -2.03 20.77
CA ALA A 127 -4.37 -2.48 22.16
C ALA A 127 -4.69 -3.98 22.29
N ALA A 128 -5.61 -4.48 21.46
CA ALA A 128 -5.93 -5.89 21.36
C ALA A 128 -4.76 -6.76 20.88
N MET A 129 -3.95 -6.28 19.93
CA MET A 129 -2.76 -7.00 19.46
C MET A 129 -1.64 -6.99 20.50
N LYS A 130 -1.45 -5.89 21.24
CA LYS A 130 -0.52 -5.84 22.39
C LYS A 130 -0.92 -6.81 23.49
N GLN A 131 -2.21 -6.85 23.82
CA GLN A 131 -2.76 -7.78 24.82
C GLN A 131 -2.65 -9.24 24.36
N ALA A 132 -2.93 -9.54 23.09
CA ALA A 132 -2.77 -10.88 22.53
C ALA A 132 -1.29 -11.33 22.50
N GLN A 133 -0.36 -10.43 22.20
CA GLN A 133 1.08 -10.71 22.25
C GLN A 133 1.57 -10.94 23.69
N ALA A 134 1.11 -10.14 24.65
CA ALA A 134 1.41 -10.34 26.07
C ALA A 134 0.85 -11.67 26.60
N ALA A 135 -0.38 -12.02 26.22
CA ALA A 135 -1.01 -13.28 26.62
C ALA A 135 -0.35 -14.51 25.98
N ALA A 136 0.17 -14.39 24.75
CA ALA A 136 0.93 -15.45 24.10
C ALA A 136 2.34 -15.61 24.69
N ALA A 137 2.97 -14.51 25.14
CA ALA A 137 4.26 -14.54 25.82
C ALA A 137 4.18 -15.14 27.23
N ALA A 138 3.07 -14.94 27.95
CA ALA A 138 2.84 -15.50 29.29
C ALA A 138 2.49 -17.00 29.30
N LYS A 139 2.26 -17.61 28.13
CA LYS A 139 1.97 -19.05 27.97
C LYS A 139 3.17 -19.87 27.49
N LYS A 140 4.33 -19.24 27.30
CA LYS A 140 5.63 -19.92 27.15
C LYS A 140 6.32 -19.99 28.50
#